data_AF-A0A536LZ35-F1
#
_entry.id   AF-A0A536LZ35-F1
#
_cell.length_a   1.000
_cell.length_b   1.000
_cell.length_c   1.000
_cell.angle_alpha   90.00
_cell.angle_beta   90.00
_cell.angle_gamma   90.00
#
_symmetry.space_group_name_H-M   'P 1'
#
loop_
_entity.id
_entity.type
_entity.pdbx_description
1 polymer ?
#
loop_
_entity_poly.entity_id
_entity_poly.type
_entity_poly.pdbx_seq_one_letter_code
_entity_poly.pdbx_strand_id
1 'polypeptide(L)'
;MKEPGVRNQESGRAEYASAGEWESGFRRVIAWQKADDLFAAIYRLADSIPKRDWWVRSQLLGAARSVSSNIAEGHGRGTIRDYGRFLEMSISSLNEVQNDLHILKRNQIVSAELVDSLQPLRVETIKVLTGLLRSMRKKLPNNSDWQRRQVSEEHEVFRAGVDVESDFDDVDLLAPDSLTPCSWR
;
A
#
# COMPACT_ATOMS: atom_id res chain seq x y z
N MET A 1 38.87 19.47 -30.82
CA MET A 1 39.02 18.06 -31.23
C MET A 1 38.66 17.17 -30.05
N LYS A 2 37.62 16.34 -30.25
CA LYS A 2 37.16 15.17 -29.47
C LYS A 2 36.59 15.37 -28.06
N GLU A 3 35.26 15.27 -27.99
CA GLU A 3 34.49 14.84 -26.82
C GLU A 3 34.85 13.42 -26.37
N PRO A 4 34.66 13.11 -25.07
CA PRO A 4 33.83 11.95 -24.71
C PRO A 4 33.01 12.22 -23.44
N GLY A 5 31.81 11.69 -23.21
CA GLY A 5 30.98 10.73 -23.92
C GLY A 5 29.74 10.53 -23.04
N VAL A 6 28.57 10.61 -23.66
CA VAL A 6 27.25 10.49 -23.04
C VAL A 6 27.12 9.16 -22.30
N ARG A 7 26.84 9.20 -20.99
CA ARG A 7 26.54 8.00 -20.21
C ARG A 7 25.10 7.58 -20.50
N ASN A 8 24.96 6.62 -21.40
CA ASN A 8 23.68 6.03 -21.80
C ASN A 8 22.99 5.40 -20.59
N GLN A 9 21.76 5.82 -20.33
CA GLN A 9 20.82 5.15 -19.44
C GLN A 9 20.23 3.97 -20.19
N GLU A 10 20.73 2.76 -19.94
CA GLU A 10 20.10 1.53 -20.43
C GLU A 10 19.69 0.65 -19.26
N SER A 11 18.38 0.61 -19.03
CA SER A 11 17.63 -0.64 -18.91
C SER A 11 18.16 -1.67 -17.91
N GLY A 12 17.93 -1.43 -16.61
CA GLY A 12 18.06 -2.43 -15.53
C GLY A 12 16.98 -3.53 -15.55
N ARG A 13 16.51 -3.95 -16.72
CA ARG A 13 15.67 -5.16 -16.89
C ARG A 13 16.54 -6.29 -17.42
N ALA A 14 17.22 -7.00 -16.52
CA ALA A 14 17.67 -8.40 -16.65
C ALA A 14 19.00 -8.62 -15.91
N GLU A 15 18.97 -8.85 -14.60
CA GLU A 15 20.12 -9.48 -13.93
C GLU A 15 19.73 -10.29 -12.68
N TYR A 16 18.60 -11.02 -12.75
CA TYR A 16 18.18 -11.92 -11.67
C TYR A 16 18.61 -13.39 -11.87
N ALA A 17 19.43 -13.70 -12.88
CA ALA A 17 19.65 -15.07 -13.34
C ALA A 17 21.03 -15.68 -13.04
N SER A 18 21.82 -15.15 -12.08
CA SER A 18 23.17 -15.70 -11.81
C SER A 18 23.55 -16.02 -10.36
N ALA A 19 22.63 -15.95 -9.38
CA ALA A 19 22.93 -16.29 -7.99
C ALA A 19 22.21 -17.57 -7.51
N GLY A 20 22.58 -18.71 -8.10
CA GLY A 20 22.20 -20.02 -7.57
C GLY A 20 22.66 -20.17 -6.12
N GLU A 21 21.79 -20.71 -5.26
CA GLU A 21 21.97 -21.08 -3.84
C GLU A 21 21.55 -20.06 -2.75
N TRP A 22 21.21 -18.81 -3.06
CA TRP A 22 20.68 -17.85 -2.06
C TRP A 22 19.22 -17.41 -2.28
N GLU A 23 18.52 -18.01 -3.24
CA GLU A 23 17.14 -17.64 -3.52
C GLU A 23 16.18 -18.41 -2.62
N SER A 24 15.94 -17.84 -1.44
CA SER A 24 14.91 -18.31 -0.50
C SER A 24 13.59 -18.53 -1.23
N GLY A 25 12.89 -19.64 -0.92
CA GLY A 25 11.71 -20.06 -1.69
C GLY A 25 10.63 -18.98 -1.84
N PHE A 26 10.50 -18.10 -0.84
CA PHE A 26 9.56 -16.99 -0.87
C PHE A 26 9.88 -15.94 -1.96
N ARG A 27 11.14 -15.78 -2.39
CA ARG A 27 11.52 -14.84 -3.46
C ARG A 27 10.95 -15.22 -4.82
N ARG A 28 10.58 -16.49 -5.01
CA ARG A 28 9.86 -16.98 -6.19
C ARG A 28 8.35 -16.70 -6.15
N VAL A 29 7.82 -16.25 -5.02
CA VAL A 29 6.39 -15.92 -4.89
C VAL A 29 6.13 -14.59 -5.59
N ILE A 30 5.34 -14.60 -6.66
CA ILE A 30 5.03 -13.38 -7.44
C ILE A 30 4.39 -12.29 -6.55
N ALA A 31 3.54 -12.67 -5.60
CA ALA A 31 2.97 -11.71 -4.64
C ALA A 31 4.04 -10.99 -3.81
N TRP A 32 5.11 -11.70 -3.43
CA TRP A 32 6.24 -11.14 -2.71
C TRP A 32 7.03 -10.17 -3.59
N GLN A 33 7.33 -10.55 -4.84
CA GLN A 33 8.05 -9.69 -5.79
C GLN A 33 7.31 -8.37 -6.02
N LYS A 34 5.98 -8.42 -6.22
CA LYS A 34 5.16 -7.22 -6.38
C LYS A 34 5.08 -6.37 -5.11
N ALA A 35 5.04 -6.99 -3.94
CA ALA A 35 5.10 -6.28 -2.68
C ALA A 35 6.47 -5.59 -2.48
N ASP A 36 7.56 -6.24 -2.87
CA ASP A 36 8.91 -5.70 -2.80
C ASP A 36 9.12 -4.52 -3.77
N ASP A 37 8.67 -4.66 -5.02
CA ASP A 37 8.64 -3.57 -6.01
C ASP A 37 7.85 -2.36 -5.48
N LEU A 38 6.68 -2.60 -4.87
CA LEU A 38 5.86 -1.57 -4.27
C LEU A 38 6.58 -0.87 -3.12
N PHE A 39 7.22 -1.63 -2.23
CA PHE A 39 8.02 -1.07 -1.15
C PHE A 39 9.15 -0.19 -1.69
N ALA A 40 9.89 -0.64 -2.70
CA ALA A 40 10.96 0.15 -3.32
C ALA A 40 10.44 1.46 -3.94
N ALA A 41 9.26 1.44 -4.56
CA ALA A 41 8.63 2.64 -5.11
C ALA A 41 8.17 3.62 -4.01
N ILE A 42 7.56 3.11 -2.94
CA ILE A 42 7.15 3.89 -1.77
C ILE A 42 8.38 4.48 -1.07
N TYR A 43 9.47 3.71 -0.95
CA TYR A 43 10.72 4.17 -0.36
C TYR A 43 11.27 5.40 -1.08
N ARG A 44 11.24 5.40 -2.42
CA ARG A 44 11.61 6.57 -3.22
C ARG A 44 10.65 7.75 -3.05
N LEU A 45 9.33 7.50 -2.99
CA LEU A 45 8.35 8.55 -2.72
C LEU A 45 8.57 9.20 -1.33
N ALA A 46 8.96 8.40 -0.34
CA ALA A 46 9.12 8.84 1.04
C ALA A 46 10.18 9.94 1.23
N ASP A 47 11.07 10.15 0.26
CA ASP A 47 12.03 11.27 0.26
C ASP A 47 11.37 12.62 -0.07
N SER A 48 10.19 12.59 -0.71
CA SER A 48 9.38 13.80 -0.96
C SER A 48 8.55 14.23 0.25
N ILE A 49 8.53 13.44 1.34
CA ILE A 49 7.78 13.76 2.55
C ILE A 49 8.62 14.68 3.46
N PRO A 50 8.12 15.88 3.82
CA PRO A 50 8.84 16.80 4.70
C PRO A 50 9.14 16.19 6.08
N LYS A 51 10.26 16.62 6.70
CA LYS A 51 10.68 16.13 8.03
C LYS A 51 9.65 16.35 9.14
N ARG A 52 8.80 17.39 9.04
CA ARG A 52 7.72 17.64 10.01
C ARG A 52 6.65 16.54 10.00
N ASP A 53 6.51 15.85 8.86
CA ASP A 53 5.53 14.79 8.60
C ASP A 53 6.18 13.39 8.76
N TRP A 54 7.16 13.26 9.67
CA TRP A 54 7.93 12.02 9.88
C TRP A 54 7.08 10.83 10.34
N TRP A 55 5.96 11.10 11.02
CA TRP A 55 5.07 10.09 11.56
C TRP A 55 4.38 9.31 10.43
N VAL A 56 3.84 10.01 9.42
CA VAL A 56 3.20 9.39 8.25
C VAL A 56 4.24 8.72 7.35
N ARG A 57 5.43 9.30 7.23
CA ARG A 57 6.56 8.66 6.54
C ARG A 57 6.90 7.30 7.17
N SER A 58 6.99 7.26 8.49
CA SER A 58 7.33 6.03 9.23
C SER A 58 6.23 4.97 9.13
N GLN A 59 4.97 5.37 9.26
CA GLN A 59 3.81 4.49 9.12
C GLN A 59 3.74 3.89 7.71
N LEU A 60 3.86 4.72 6.67
CA LEU A 60 3.80 4.28 5.28
C LEU A 60 4.92 3.29 4.94
N LEU A 61 6.16 3.59 5.35
CA LEU A 61 7.30 2.70 5.13
C LEU A 61 7.16 1.38 5.90
N GLY A 62 6.68 1.44 7.14
CA GLY A 62 6.42 0.27 7.98
C GLY A 62 5.36 -0.64 7.36
N ALA A 63 4.21 -0.07 6.99
CA ALA A 63 3.12 -0.79 6.35
C ALA A 63 3.56 -1.42 5.01
N ALA A 64 4.24 -0.66 4.15
CA ALA A 64 4.73 -1.16 2.86
C ALA A 64 5.73 -2.32 3.01
N ARG A 65 6.68 -2.20 3.93
CA ARG A 65 7.65 -3.28 4.24
C ARG A 65 6.97 -4.50 4.85
N SER A 66 5.93 -4.29 5.66
CA SER A 66 5.18 -5.36 6.31
C SER A 66 4.50 -6.29 5.28
N VAL A 67 4.05 -5.77 4.13
CA VAL A 67 3.45 -6.59 3.07
C VAL A 67 4.39 -7.71 2.61
N SER A 68 5.62 -7.38 2.20
CA SER A 68 6.57 -8.40 1.74
C SER A 68 7.11 -9.26 2.90
N SER A 69 7.28 -8.67 4.09
CA SER A 69 7.76 -9.39 5.29
C SER A 69 6.77 -10.47 5.72
N ASN A 70 5.47 -10.17 5.77
CA ASN A 70 4.43 -11.13 6.12
C ASN A 70 4.35 -12.27 5.11
N ILE A 71 4.48 -11.99 3.80
CA ILE A 71 4.50 -13.06 2.78
C ILE A 71 5.70 -14.00 2.98
N ALA A 72 6.88 -13.44 3.24
CA ALA A 72 8.10 -14.22 3.48
C ALA A 72 8.00 -15.07 4.75
N GLU A 73 7.53 -14.47 5.84
CA GLU A 73 7.34 -15.17 7.12
C GLU A 73 6.29 -16.27 7.01
N GLY A 74 5.15 -15.96 6.37
CA GLY A 74 4.09 -16.91 6.12
C GLY A 74 4.52 -18.10 5.25
N HIS A 75 5.32 -17.85 4.22
CA HIS A 75 5.87 -18.91 3.36
C HIS A 75 6.77 -19.88 4.14
N GLY A 76 7.43 -19.41 5.21
CA GLY A 76 8.23 -20.25 6.10
C GLY A 76 7.41 -21.09 7.09
N ARG A 77 6.07 -20.95 7.14
CA ARG A 77 5.22 -21.67 8.09
C ARG A 77 4.89 -23.09 7.60
N GLY A 78 4.68 -24.01 8.54
CA GLY A 78 4.44 -25.42 8.28
C GLY A 78 3.02 -25.78 7.81
N THR A 79 2.08 -24.84 7.81
CA THR A 79 0.68 -25.11 7.44
C THR A 79 0.11 -24.07 6.46
N ILE A 80 -0.81 -24.53 5.60
CA ILE A 80 -1.55 -23.67 4.66
C ILE A 80 -2.40 -22.65 5.42
N ARG A 81 -2.94 -23.03 6.59
CA ARG A 81 -3.74 -22.15 7.45
C ARG A 81 -2.92 -20.97 7.94
N ASP A 82 -1.73 -21.23 8.49
CA ASP A 82 -0.86 -20.16 8.97
C ASP A 82 -0.45 -19.26 7.83
N TYR A 83 -0.08 -19.84 6.67
CA TYR A 83 0.26 -19.03 5.52
C TYR A 83 -0.90 -18.10 5.09
N GLY A 84 -2.13 -18.63 5.05
CA GLY A 84 -3.33 -17.83 4.79
C GLY A 84 -3.49 -16.63 5.74
N ARG A 85 -3.26 -16.82 7.04
CA ARG A 85 -3.30 -15.74 8.04
C ARG A 85 -2.24 -14.66 7.77
N PHE A 86 -1.02 -15.05 7.41
CA PHE A 86 0.03 -14.09 7.04
C PHE A 86 -0.31 -13.30 5.76
N LEU A 87 -0.95 -13.95 4.79
CA LEU A 87 -1.43 -13.27 3.58
C LEU A 87 -2.56 -12.28 3.90
N GLU A 88 -3.44 -12.57 4.85
CA GLU A 88 -4.44 -11.61 5.34
C GLU A 88 -3.81 -10.40 6.03
N MET A 89 -2.79 -10.62 6.87
CA MET A 89 -2.01 -9.52 7.46
C MET A 89 -1.32 -8.68 6.39
N SER A 90 -0.82 -9.31 5.32
CA SER A 90 -0.25 -8.61 4.17
C SER A 90 -1.28 -7.70 3.47
N ILE A 91 -2.53 -8.16 3.33
CA ILE A 91 -3.64 -7.37 2.77
C ILE A 91 -3.97 -6.20 3.70
N SER A 92 -4.01 -6.42 5.02
CA SER A 92 -4.24 -5.38 6.02
C SER A 92 -3.18 -4.26 5.91
N SER A 93 -1.90 -4.62 5.86
CA SER A 93 -0.82 -3.64 5.68
C SER A 93 -0.91 -2.91 4.33
N LEU A 94 -1.43 -3.55 3.27
CA LEU A 94 -1.64 -2.87 1.99
C LEU A 94 -2.79 -1.85 2.03
N ASN A 95 -3.81 -2.07 2.88
CA ASN A 95 -4.86 -1.11 3.16
C ASN A 95 -4.32 0.09 3.96
N GLU A 96 -3.42 -0.14 4.91
CA GLU A 96 -2.71 0.93 5.63
C GLU A 96 -1.88 1.78 4.66
N VAL A 97 -1.14 1.16 3.75
CA VAL A 97 -0.44 1.87 2.66
C VAL A 97 -1.42 2.76 1.87
N GLN A 98 -2.58 2.24 1.49
CA GLN A 98 -3.58 3.03 0.77
C GLN A 98 -4.10 4.22 1.58
N ASN A 99 -4.33 4.02 2.88
CA ASN A 99 -4.76 5.07 3.79
C ASN A 99 -3.70 6.18 3.92
N ASP A 100 -2.44 5.81 4.12
CA ASP A 100 -1.36 6.79 4.27
C ASP A 100 -1.11 7.56 2.97
N LEU A 101 -1.16 6.89 1.81
CA LEU A 101 -1.12 7.57 0.50
C LEU A 101 -2.28 8.55 0.32
N HIS A 102 -3.48 8.20 0.81
CA HIS A 102 -4.62 9.12 0.82
C HIS A 102 -4.34 10.35 1.71
N ILE A 103 -3.80 10.15 2.92
CA ILE A 103 -3.44 11.25 3.84
C ILE A 103 -2.43 12.19 3.17
N LEU A 104 -1.38 11.65 2.55
CA LEU A 104 -0.35 12.45 1.87
C LEU A 104 -0.95 13.30 0.73
N LYS A 105 -1.81 12.71 -0.10
CA LYS A 105 -2.47 13.40 -1.21
C LYS A 105 -3.48 14.44 -0.71
N ARG A 106 -4.33 14.07 0.24
CA ARG A 106 -5.42 14.92 0.75
C ARG A 106 -4.90 16.21 1.39
N ASN A 107 -3.78 16.10 2.10
CA ASN A 107 -3.14 17.23 2.79
C ASN A 107 -2.06 17.91 1.92
N GLN A 108 -1.94 17.55 0.64
CA GLN A 108 -0.97 18.12 -0.30
C GLN A 108 0.49 18.05 0.22
N ILE A 109 0.79 17.03 1.03
CA ILE A 109 2.14 16.79 1.58
C ILE A 109 3.07 16.32 0.45
N VAL A 110 2.51 15.54 -0.48
CA VAL A 110 3.16 15.06 -1.70
C VAL A 110 2.25 15.37 -2.88
N SER A 111 2.82 15.59 -4.06
CA SER A 111 2.04 15.86 -5.26
C SER A 111 1.08 14.71 -5.60
N ALA A 112 -0.10 15.07 -6.10
CA ALA A 112 -1.13 14.10 -6.48
C ALA A 112 -0.60 13.13 -7.55
N GLU A 113 0.17 13.64 -8.50
CA GLU A 113 0.75 12.88 -9.61
C GLU A 113 1.72 11.81 -9.11
N LEU A 114 2.53 12.14 -8.09
CA LEU A 114 3.49 11.20 -7.53
C LEU A 114 2.76 10.08 -6.77
N VAL A 115 1.73 10.42 -5.99
CA VAL A 115 0.88 9.42 -5.31
C VAL A 115 0.12 8.55 -6.33
N ASP A 116 -0.40 9.17 -7.39
CA ASP A 116 -1.17 8.47 -8.42
C ASP A 116 -0.30 7.53 -9.26
N SER A 117 0.99 7.84 -9.43
CA SER A 117 1.96 6.96 -10.09
C SER A 117 2.15 5.59 -9.39
N LEU A 118 1.87 5.49 -8.08
CA LEU A 118 1.96 4.24 -7.33
C LEU A 118 0.71 3.36 -7.42
N GLN A 119 -0.42 3.92 -7.87
CA GLN A 119 -1.71 3.23 -7.90
C GLN A 119 -1.67 1.93 -8.72
N PRO A 120 -1.09 1.90 -9.94
CA PRO A 120 -1.06 0.67 -10.74
C PRO A 120 -0.30 -0.46 -10.03
N LEU A 121 0.82 -0.12 -9.39
CA LEU A 121 1.65 -1.09 -8.67
C LEU A 121 0.91 -1.63 -7.44
N ARG A 122 0.26 -0.77 -6.65
CA ARG A 122 -0.57 -1.20 -5.50
C ARG A 122 -1.70 -2.12 -5.94
N VAL A 123 -2.40 -1.76 -7.03
CA VAL A 123 -3.51 -2.54 -7.59
C VAL A 123 -3.04 -3.91 -8.09
N GLU A 124 -1.87 -3.97 -8.73
CA GLU A 124 -1.29 -5.25 -9.13
C GLU A 124 -0.93 -6.11 -7.90
N THR A 125 -0.29 -5.52 -6.89
CA THR A 125 0.07 -6.20 -5.65
C THR A 125 -1.14 -6.82 -4.95
N ILE A 126 -2.24 -6.06 -4.76
CA ILE A 126 -3.45 -6.61 -4.12
C ILE A 126 -4.11 -7.71 -4.97
N LYS A 127 -4.11 -7.58 -6.30
CA LYS A 127 -4.67 -8.60 -7.19
C LYS A 127 -3.93 -9.93 -7.06
N VAL A 128 -2.60 -9.89 -7.14
CA VAL A 128 -1.77 -11.11 -7.02
C VAL A 128 -1.87 -11.69 -5.61
N LEU A 129 -1.81 -10.84 -4.58
CA LEU A 129 -1.90 -11.27 -3.18
C LEU A 129 -3.24 -11.93 -2.85
N THR A 130 -4.36 -11.32 -3.26
CA THR A 130 -5.69 -11.92 -3.07
C THR A 130 -5.89 -13.18 -3.91
N GLY A 131 -5.25 -13.28 -5.09
CA GLY A 131 -5.23 -14.51 -5.89
C GLY A 131 -4.49 -15.64 -5.19
N LEU A 132 -3.32 -15.35 -4.61
CA LEU A 132 -2.54 -16.29 -3.80
C LEU A 132 -3.34 -16.76 -2.56
N LEU A 133 -3.94 -15.83 -1.83
CA LEU A 133 -4.79 -16.14 -0.69
C LEU A 133 -5.95 -17.06 -1.09
N ARG A 134 -6.65 -16.75 -2.19
CA ARG A 134 -7.72 -17.60 -2.76
C ARG A 134 -7.23 -19.00 -3.10
N SER A 135 -6.03 -19.13 -3.66
CA SER A 135 -5.42 -20.44 -3.95
C SER A 135 -5.14 -21.23 -2.66
N MET A 136 -4.66 -20.58 -1.60
CA MET A 136 -4.47 -21.22 -0.29
C MET A 136 -5.81 -21.64 0.33
N ARG A 137 -6.84 -20.79 0.24
CA ARG A 137 -8.20 -21.10 0.73
C ARG A 137 -8.76 -22.38 0.11
N LYS A 138 -8.59 -22.56 -1.20
CA LYS A 138 -9.09 -23.73 -1.95
C LYS A 138 -8.44 -25.05 -1.54
N LYS A 139 -7.26 -25.01 -0.93
CA LYS A 139 -6.56 -26.20 -0.44
C LYS A 139 -7.02 -26.63 0.96
N LEU A 140 -7.81 -25.81 1.66
CA LEU A 140 -8.39 -26.16 2.96
C LEU A 140 -9.71 -26.92 2.76
N PRO A 141 -10.04 -27.88 3.65
CA PRO A 141 -11.30 -28.60 3.59
C PRO A 141 -12.51 -27.66 3.77
N ASN A 142 -13.64 -27.98 3.12
CA ASN A 142 -14.87 -27.17 3.08
C ASN A 142 -15.52 -26.84 4.45
N ASN A 143 -15.06 -27.44 5.55
CA ASN A 143 -15.53 -27.16 6.92
C ASN A 143 -14.51 -26.35 7.74
N SER A 144 -13.63 -25.57 7.09
CA SER A 144 -12.69 -24.71 7.82
C SER A 144 -13.41 -23.45 8.30
N ASP A 145 -13.39 -23.20 9.62
CA ASP A 145 -13.98 -22.01 10.29
C ASP A 145 -13.59 -20.66 9.63
N TRP A 146 -12.49 -20.64 8.89
CA TRP A 146 -11.94 -19.48 8.22
C TRP A 146 -12.72 -18.99 6.98
N GLN A 147 -13.72 -19.75 6.49
CA GLN A 147 -14.64 -19.24 5.46
C GLN A 147 -15.65 -18.22 6.02
N ARG A 148 -15.83 -18.12 7.35
CA ARG A 148 -16.77 -17.18 7.97
C ARG A 148 -16.10 -15.90 8.44
N ARG A 149 -15.98 -14.93 7.52
CA ARG A 149 -16.11 -13.47 7.73
C ARG A 149 -15.35 -12.73 6.62
N GLN A 150 -16.10 -12.16 5.69
CA GLN A 150 -15.68 -10.99 4.94
C GLN A 150 -16.62 -9.86 5.38
N VAL A 151 -16.09 -8.79 5.95
CA VAL A 151 -16.87 -7.59 6.29
C VAL A 151 -17.50 -6.96 5.02
N SER A 152 -16.99 -7.31 3.83
CA SER A 152 -17.49 -6.80 2.56
C SER A 152 -18.92 -7.20 2.20
N GLU A 153 -19.50 -8.21 2.87
CA GLU A 153 -20.91 -8.59 2.65
C GLU A 153 -21.89 -7.89 3.61
N GLU A 154 -21.38 -7.17 4.62
CA GLU A 154 -22.18 -6.41 5.61
C GLU A 154 -21.92 -4.90 5.52
N HIS A 155 -21.62 -4.37 4.33
CA HIS A 155 -21.79 -2.93 4.09
C HIS A 155 -23.27 -2.57 3.90
N GLU A 156 -24.12 -3.00 4.84
CA GLU A 156 -25.27 -2.17 5.18
C GLU A 156 -24.67 -0.87 5.69
N VAL A 157 -24.81 0.15 4.85
CA VAL A 157 -24.46 1.53 5.09
C VAL A 157 -24.70 1.85 6.56
N PHE A 158 -23.62 2.01 7.33
CA PHE A 158 -23.68 2.56 8.69
C PHE A 158 -23.98 4.07 8.56
N ARG A 159 -25.14 4.41 7.99
CA ARG A 159 -25.86 5.66 8.21
C ARG A 159 -26.46 5.56 9.60
N ALA A 160 -25.61 5.49 10.61
CA ALA A 160 -26.05 5.68 11.98
C ALA A 160 -26.31 7.18 12.17
N GLY A 161 -27.58 7.58 12.01
CA GLY A 161 -28.19 8.71 12.72
C GLY A 161 -27.50 10.06 12.61
N VAL A 162 -27.31 10.57 11.39
CA VAL A 162 -27.27 12.04 11.20
C VAL A 162 -28.56 12.39 10.47
N ASP A 163 -29.55 12.86 11.22
CA ASP A 163 -30.68 13.59 10.66
C ASP A 163 -30.10 14.86 10.03
N VAL A 164 -29.85 14.83 8.72
CA VAL A 164 -29.60 16.04 7.93
C VAL A 164 -30.96 16.47 7.39
N GLU A 165 -31.83 16.90 8.30
CA GLU A 165 -32.89 17.84 7.95
C GLU A 165 -32.43 19.23 8.40
N SER A 166 -32.55 20.19 7.47
CA SER A 166 -32.36 21.63 7.64
C SER A 166 -30.92 22.16 7.60
N ASP A 167 -30.74 23.20 6.79
CA ASP A 167 -29.66 24.21 6.82
C ASP A 167 -28.41 23.96 5.94
N PHE A 168 -28.61 23.60 4.68
CA PHE A 168 -27.61 23.80 3.61
C PHE A 168 -28.14 24.62 2.42
N ASP A 169 -29.16 25.43 2.64
CA ASP A 169 -29.44 26.57 1.76
C ASP A 169 -28.84 27.82 2.44
N ASP A 170 -28.09 28.62 1.69
CA ASP A 170 -27.38 29.85 2.09
C ASP A 170 -25.98 29.69 2.72
N VAL A 171 -25.01 29.20 1.94
CA VAL A 171 -23.62 29.66 2.10
C VAL A 171 -23.12 30.23 0.78
N ASP A 172 -23.24 31.56 0.70
CA ASP A 172 -22.88 32.42 -0.40
C ASP A 172 -21.38 32.30 -0.75
N LEU A 173 -21.11 31.95 -2.01
CA LEU A 173 -19.77 31.83 -2.58
C LEU A 173 -19.31 33.19 -3.13
N LEU A 174 -18.94 34.14 -2.27
CA LEU A 174 -18.20 35.33 -2.67
C LEU A 174 -17.10 35.71 -1.66
N ALA A 175 -15.89 35.82 -2.21
CA ALA A 175 -14.56 36.09 -1.66
C ALA A 175 -14.40 37.43 -0.88
N PRO A 176 -13.17 37.93 -0.60
CA PRO A 176 -11.94 37.37 0.00
C PRO A 176 -11.47 38.21 1.23
N ASP A 177 -10.26 37.90 1.71
CA ASP A 177 -9.40 38.75 2.56
C ASP A 177 -9.76 38.93 4.05
N SER A 178 -9.01 38.23 4.90
CA SER A 178 -8.06 38.90 5.80
C SER A 178 -7.28 37.89 6.63
N LEU A 179 -5.97 37.94 6.45
CA LEU A 179 -4.95 37.31 7.27
C LEU A 179 -5.03 37.85 8.71
N THR A 180 -5.02 36.97 9.70
CA THR A 180 -4.25 37.18 10.95
C THR A 180 -3.73 35.84 11.50
N PRO A 181 -2.55 35.81 12.15
CA PRO A 181 -1.85 34.58 12.48
C PRO A 181 -2.22 34.06 13.88
N CYS A 182 -2.56 32.77 13.98
CA CYS A 182 -2.70 32.09 15.27
C CYS A 182 -1.35 31.94 15.96
N SER A 183 -1.12 32.72 17.02
CA SER A 183 -0.10 32.43 18.03
C SER A 183 -0.66 31.42 19.04
N TRP A 184 -0.01 30.27 19.17
CA TRP A 184 -0.31 29.31 20.24
C TRP A 184 0.48 29.68 21.49
N ARG A 185 -0.17 30.31 22.47
CA ARG A 185 0.05 30.18 23.92
C ARG A 185 -1.03 30.91 24.69
#